data_AF-G9KJ72-F1
#
_entry.id   AF-G9KJ72-F1
#
_cell.length_a   1.000
_cell.length_b   1.000
_cell.length_c   1.000
_cell.angle_alpha   90.00
_cell.angle_beta   90.00
_cell.angle_gamma   90.00
#
_symmetry.space_group_name_H-M   'P 1'
#
loop_
_entity.id
_entity.type
_entity.pdbx_description
1 polymer ?
#
loop_
_entity_poly.entity_id
_entity_poly.type
_entity_poly.pdbx_seq_one_letter_code
_entity_poly.pdbx_strand_id
1 'polypeptide(L)'
;SPQKDPEIYTDPEVFKYNRFLSSDGSEKKDFYKDGKRLKNYSMPWGAGHNQCLGKAYAINSIKQFVFLVLVHFDLELINPNVEIPEFDLSRYGFGLMQPEHDVPVRYRIRP
;
A
#
# COMPACT_ATOMS: atom_id res chain seq x y z
N SER A 1 -6.86 1.65 -15.01
CA SER A 1 -6.96 1.03 -13.67
C SER A 1 -7.11 2.15 -12.66
N PRO A 2 -8.07 2.12 -11.71
CA PRO A 2 -8.36 3.27 -10.86
C PRO A 2 -7.19 3.68 -9.94
N GLN A 3 -6.29 2.76 -9.58
CA GLN A 3 -5.27 2.93 -8.55
C GLN A 3 -4.28 4.09 -8.78
N LYS A 4 -4.01 4.44 -10.05
CA LYS A 4 -3.09 5.54 -10.43
C LYS A 4 -3.79 6.62 -11.27
N ASP A 5 -5.12 6.60 -11.31
CA ASP A 5 -5.91 7.50 -12.14
C ASP A 5 -6.02 8.88 -11.45
N PRO A 6 -5.49 9.97 -12.05
CA PRO A 6 -5.49 11.29 -11.44
C PRO A 6 -6.88 11.92 -11.32
N GLU A 7 -7.87 11.44 -12.08
CA GLU A 7 -9.27 11.92 -11.95
C GLU A 7 -9.95 11.33 -10.71
N ILE A 8 -9.43 10.22 -10.19
CA ILE A 8 -9.97 9.52 -9.00
C ILE A 8 -9.17 9.93 -7.76
N TYR A 9 -7.85 9.99 -7.87
CA TYR A 9 -6.94 10.24 -6.77
C TYR A 9 -6.02 11.42 -7.07
N THR A 10 -6.18 12.53 -6.34
CA THR A 10 -5.26 13.68 -6.42
C THR A 10 -3.85 13.26 -6.02
N ASP A 11 -2.87 13.56 -6.88
CA ASP A 11 -1.47 13.12 -6.81
C ASP A 11 -1.38 11.60 -6.63
N PRO A 12 -1.73 10.80 -7.65
CA PRO A 12 -1.81 9.34 -7.53
C PRO A 12 -0.43 8.69 -7.30
N GLU A 13 0.65 9.40 -7.64
CA GLU A 13 2.03 8.96 -7.40
C GLU A 13 2.48 9.15 -5.94
N VAL A 14 1.81 10.03 -5.18
CA VAL A 14 2.21 10.37 -3.81
C VAL A 14 1.60 9.40 -2.80
N PHE A 15 2.43 8.85 -1.92
CA PHE A 15 1.96 8.11 -0.76
C PHE A 15 1.30 9.08 0.26
N LYS A 16 -0.01 8.95 0.43
CA LYS A 16 -0.81 9.70 1.42
C LYS A 16 -1.44 8.69 2.39
N TYR A 17 -0.89 8.56 3.60
CA TYR A 17 -1.29 7.52 4.57
C TYR A 17 -2.78 7.56 4.94
N ASN A 18 -3.40 8.74 4.86
CA ASN A 18 -4.80 9.00 5.17
C ASN A 18 -5.73 9.05 3.95
N ARG A 19 -5.27 8.65 2.75
CA ARG A 19 -6.07 8.73 1.50
C ARG A 19 -7.42 8.02 1.57
N PHE A 20 -7.51 6.97 2.39
CA PHE A 20 -8.71 6.16 2.62
C PHE A 20 -9.39 6.46 3.97
N LEU A 21 -9.14 7.64 4.54
CA LEU A 21 -9.79 8.13 5.76
C LEU A 21 -10.62 9.39 5.48
N SER A 22 -11.77 9.49 6.15
CA SER A 22 -12.59 10.71 6.21
C SER A 22 -12.00 11.69 7.22
N SER A 23 -12.49 12.93 7.23
CA SER A 23 -12.03 13.97 8.17
C SER A 23 -12.24 13.62 9.64
N ASP A 24 -13.20 12.77 9.95
CA ASP A 24 -13.47 12.25 11.31
C ASP A 24 -12.65 10.98 11.65
N GLY A 25 -11.81 10.50 10.75
CA GLY A 25 -11.01 9.28 10.90
C GLY A 25 -11.73 7.98 10.53
N SER A 26 -12.98 8.04 10.09
CA SER A 26 -13.70 6.85 9.59
C SER A 26 -13.17 6.39 8.22
N GLU A 27 -13.47 5.14 7.84
CA GLU A 27 -13.05 4.58 6.54
C GLU A 27 -13.76 5.29 5.38
N LYS A 28 -12.99 5.91 4.49
CA LYS A 28 -13.50 6.55 3.27
C LYS A 28 -13.73 5.50 2.17
N LYS A 29 -14.95 5.46 1.62
CA LYS A 29 -15.38 4.45 0.61
C LYS A 29 -16.01 5.05 -0.64
N ASP A 30 -16.00 6.37 -0.75
CA ASP A 30 -16.69 7.16 -1.75
C ASP A 30 -15.65 7.83 -2.65
N PHE A 31 -15.31 7.13 -3.72
CA PHE A 31 -14.43 7.60 -4.79
C PHE A 31 -15.23 7.69 -6.08
N TYR A 32 -14.92 8.67 -6.92
CA TYR A 32 -15.74 9.05 -8.07
C TYR A 32 -14.89 9.22 -9.33
N LYS A 33 -15.50 8.99 -10.48
CA LYS A 33 -14.99 9.35 -11.81
C LYS A 33 -16.18 9.70 -12.69
N ASP A 34 -16.07 10.74 -13.54
CA ASP A 34 -17.14 11.18 -14.44
C ASP A 34 -18.49 11.40 -13.73
N GLY A 35 -18.46 11.98 -12.52
CA GLY A 35 -19.64 12.22 -11.69
C GLY A 35 -20.33 10.96 -11.13
N LYS A 36 -19.73 9.77 -11.30
CA LYS A 36 -20.30 8.49 -10.83
C LYS A 36 -19.44 7.87 -9.73
N ARG A 37 -20.09 7.32 -8.71
CA ARG A 37 -19.41 6.59 -7.64
C ARG A 37 -18.85 5.28 -8.17
N LEU A 38 -17.59 5.01 -7.85
CA LEU A 38 -16.90 3.79 -8.24
C LEU A 38 -17.22 2.65 -7.26
N LYS A 39 -17.68 1.52 -7.80
CA LYS A 39 -17.76 0.27 -7.05
C LYS A 39 -16.36 -0.29 -6.72
N ASN A 40 -15.46 -0.20 -7.70
CA ASN A 40 -14.09 -0.72 -7.60
C ASN A 40 -13.12 0.45 -7.70
N TYR A 41 -12.71 1.00 -6.56
CA TYR A 41 -11.79 2.15 -6.49
C TYR A 41 -10.34 1.72 -6.23
N SER A 42 -10.12 0.53 -5.69
CA SER A 42 -8.80 -0.10 -5.56
C SER A 42 -8.97 -1.63 -5.62
N MET A 43 -8.12 -2.31 -6.39
CA MET A 43 -8.25 -3.75 -6.67
C MET A 43 -6.94 -4.55 -6.54
N PRO A 44 -6.20 -4.47 -5.41
CA PRO A 44 -4.97 -5.23 -5.24
C PRO A 44 -5.20 -6.75 -5.10
N TRP A 45 -6.45 -7.16 -4.84
CA TRP A 45 -6.82 -8.56 -4.60
C TRP A 45 -7.54 -9.21 -5.79
N GLY A 46 -7.54 -8.57 -6.95
CA GLY A 46 -8.36 -9.00 -8.10
C GLY A 46 -9.84 -8.65 -7.94
N ALA A 47 -10.68 -9.22 -8.80
CA ALA A 47 -12.13 -9.01 -8.83
C ALA A 47 -12.86 -10.21 -9.44
N GLY A 48 -14.17 -10.32 -9.17
CA GLY A 48 -15.01 -11.39 -9.71
C GLY A 48 -14.60 -12.77 -9.19
N HIS A 49 -14.59 -13.76 -10.09
CA HIS A 49 -14.22 -15.15 -9.75
C HIS A 49 -12.73 -15.32 -9.42
N ASN A 50 -11.87 -14.40 -9.90
CA ASN A 50 -10.41 -14.47 -9.75
C ASN A 50 -9.92 -13.48 -8.69
N GLN A 51 -10.55 -13.53 -7.50
CA GLN A 51 -10.11 -12.75 -6.34
C GLN A 51 -9.26 -13.57 -5.39
N CYS A 52 -8.36 -12.92 -4.64
CA CYS A 52 -7.51 -13.57 -3.66
C CYS A 52 -8.34 -14.18 -2.52
N LEU A 53 -8.42 -15.52 -2.49
CA LEU A 53 -9.10 -16.27 -1.42
C LEU A 53 -8.44 -16.04 -0.05
N GLY A 54 -7.14 -15.75 -0.04
CA GLY A 54 -6.35 -15.49 1.17
C GLY A 54 -6.40 -14.04 1.67
N LYS A 55 -7.21 -13.14 1.08
CA LYS A 55 -7.20 -11.70 1.41
C LYS A 55 -7.25 -11.40 2.90
N ALA A 56 -8.18 -12.04 3.63
CA ALA A 56 -8.35 -11.80 5.06
C ALA A 56 -7.11 -12.22 5.86
N TYR A 57 -6.54 -13.39 5.54
CA TYR A 57 -5.30 -13.88 6.13
C TYR A 57 -4.13 -12.94 5.81
N ALA A 58 -3.94 -12.58 4.55
CA ALA A 58 -2.86 -11.68 4.13
C ALA A 58 -2.91 -10.33 4.86
N ILE A 59 -4.09 -9.72 4.99
CA ILE A 59 -4.27 -8.47 5.74
C ILE A 59 -3.88 -8.67 7.21
N ASN A 60 -4.33 -9.75 7.85
CA ASN A 60 -4.03 -10.01 9.25
C ASN A 60 -2.53 -10.26 9.46
N SER A 61 -1.89 -11.02 8.59
CA SER A 61 -0.45 -11.30 8.67
C SER A 61 0.39 -10.04 8.47
N ILE A 62 0.04 -9.16 7.53
CA ILE A 62 0.71 -7.86 7.35
C ILE A 62 0.55 -7.01 8.61
N LYS A 63 -0.67 -6.93 9.18
CA LYS A 63 -0.92 -6.19 10.41
C LYS A 63 -0.11 -6.73 11.59
N GLN A 64 -0.06 -8.05 11.76
CA GLN A 64 0.73 -8.68 12.82
C GLN A 64 2.22 -8.40 12.66
N PHE A 65 2.76 -8.51 11.45
CA PHE A 65 4.16 -8.22 11.19
C PHE A 65 4.51 -6.76 11.50
N VAL A 66 3.72 -5.80 10.97
CA VAL A 66 3.92 -4.37 11.25
C VAL A 66 3.80 -4.07 12.74
N PHE A 67 2.80 -4.64 13.43
CA PHE A 67 2.65 -4.50 14.87
C PHE A 67 3.90 -5.00 15.62
N LEU A 68 4.37 -6.21 15.32
CA LEU A 68 5.55 -6.79 15.97
C LEU A 68 6.79 -5.92 15.75
N VAL A 69 7.02 -5.48 14.51
CA VAL A 69 8.16 -4.62 14.16
C VAL A 69 8.10 -3.30 14.90
N LEU A 70 6.98 -2.58 14.85
CA LEU A 70 6.89 -1.23 15.44
C LEU A 70 6.85 -1.23 16.98
N VAL A 71 6.33 -2.30 17.59
CA VAL A 71 6.21 -2.41 19.05
C VAL A 71 7.48 -2.96 19.68
N HIS A 72 8.10 -4.00 19.09
CA HIS A 72 9.21 -4.73 19.71
C HIS A 72 10.59 -4.35 19.17
N PHE A 73 10.69 -3.58 18.08
CA PHE A 73 11.97 -3.22 17.49
C PHE A 73 12.11 -1.70 17.30
N ASP A 74 13.35 -1.23 17.42
CA ASP A 74 13.76 0.01 16.79
C ASP A 74 14.20 -0.34 15.36
N LEU A 75 13.54 0.22 14.35
CA LEU A 75 13.84 0.02 12.93
C LEU A 75 14.13 1.37 12.29
N GLU A 76 15.30 1.51 11.67
CA GLU A 76 15.77 2.77 11.10
C GLU A 76 16.40 2.54 9.72
N LEU A 77 16.24 3.51 8.82
CA LEU A 77 17.00 3.56 7.57
C LEU A 77 18.48 3.81 7.87
N ILE A 78 19.39 3.15 7.15
CA ILE A 78 20.82 3.47 7.24
C ILE A 78 21.10 4.88 6.72
N ASN A 79 20.45 5.25 5.61
CA ASN A 79 20.43 6.61 5.08
C ASN A 79 18.99 7.15 5.14
N PRO A 80 18.69 8.14 6.00
CA PRO A 80 17.34 8.68 6.14
C PRO A 80 16.87 9.48 4.91
N ASN A 81 17.79 9.88 4.03
CA ASN A 81 17.50 10.59 2.79
C ASN A 81 17.59 9.67 1.56
N VAL A 82 17.55 8.35 1.75
CA VAL A 82 17.50 7.42 0.61
C VAL A 82 16.18 7.60 -0.13
N GLU A 83 16.27 7.75 -1.45
CA GLU A 83 15.09 7.80 -2.31
C GLU A 83 14.43 6.42 -2.41
N ILE A 84 13.13 6.41 -2.74
CA ILE A 84 12.40 5.17 -2.97
C ILE A 84 12.94 4.54 -4.28
N PRO A 85 13.36 3.26 -4.26
CA PRO A 85 13.83 2.59 -5.48
C PRO A 85 12.71 2.47 -6.51
N GLU A 86 13.09 2.53 -7.78
CA GLU A 86 12.19 2.20 -8.89
C GLU A 86 11.78 0.73 -8.85
N PHE A 87 10.69 0.41 -9.53
CA PHE A 87 10.24 -0.98 -9.62
C PHE A 87 11.02 -1.78 -10.66
N ASP A 88 11.22 -3.06 -10.39
CA ASP A 88 11.51 -4.04 -11.43
C ASP A 88 10.28 -4.16 -12.35
N LEU A 89 10.35 -3.46 -13.50
CA LEU A 89 9.24 -3.36 -14.46
C LEU A 89 8.90 -4.72 -15.10
N SER A 90 9.78 -5.72 -15.03
CA SER A 90 9.49 -7.07 -15.52
C SER A 90 8.38 -7.77 -14.71
N ARG A 91 8.09 -7.28 -13.49
CA ARG A 91 7.08 -7.84 -12.57
C ARG A 91 5.66 -7.34 -12.82
N TYR A 92 5.46 -6.41 -13.75
CA TYR A 92 4.11 -5.93 -14.07
C TYR A 92 3.19 -7.08 -14.49
N GLY A 93 2.00 -7.14 -13.88
CA GLY A 93 0.99 -8.16 -14.13
C GLY A 93 1.03 -9.37 -13.18
N PHE A 94 2.08 -9.55 -12.38
CA PHE A 94 2.23 -10.70 -11.49
C PHE A 94 1.75 -10.48 -10.05
N GLY A 95 1.45 -9.24 -9.64
CA GLY A 95 0.97 -8.92 -8.30
C GLY A 95 1.66 -7.71 -7.69
N LEU A 96 2.21 -7.86 -6.48
CA LEU A 96 2.94 -6.80 -5.80
C LEU A 96 4.24 -6.50 -6.55
N MET A 97 4.49 -5.22 -6.85
CA MET A 97 5.75 -4.80 -7.44
C MET A 97 6.90 -5.01 -6.44
N GLN A 98 8.07 -5.37 -6.97
CA GLN A 98 9.31 -5.47 -6.21
C GLN A 98 10.24 -4.34 -6.66
N PRO A 99 11.07 -3.81 -5.75
CA PRO A 99 12.05 -2.80 -6.12
C PRO A 99 13.19 -3.42 -6.94
N GLU A 100 13.85 -2.62 -7.78
CA GLU A 100 15.01 -3.07 -8.55
C GLU A 100 16.24 -3.37 -7.67
N HIS A 101 16.30 -2.78 -6.48
CA HIS A 101 17.30 -3.05 -5.45
C HIS A 101 16.73 -2.83 -4.05
N ASP A 102 17.37 -3.43 -3.04
CA ASP A 102 16.92 -3.32 -1.64
C ASP A 102 17.25 -1.95 -1.03
N VAL A 103 16.62 -1.64 0.12
CA VAL A 103 16.88 -0.43 0.92
C VAL A 103 17.54 -0.83 2.24
N PRO A 104 18.81 -0.45 2.49
CA PRO A 104 19.50 -0.82 3.71
C PRO A 104 18.83 -0.23 4.98
N VAL A 105 18.54 -1.11 5.94
CA VAL A 105 17.99 -0.77 7.26
C VAL A 105 18.84 -1.37 8.38
N ARG A 106 18.72 -0.81 9.59
CA ARG A 106 19.18 -1.43 10.83
C ARG A 106 18.02 -1.65 11.78
N TYR A 107 18.06 -2.72 12.55
CA TYR A 107 17.07 -2.98 13.58
C TYR A 107 17.69 -3.60 14.84
N ARG A 108 17.04 -3.39 15.98
CA ARG A 108 17.36 -4.03 17.26
C ARG A 108 16.09 -4.22 18.08
N ILE A 109 16.10 -5.18 19.01
CA ILE A 109 15.02 -5.31 19.99
C ILE A 109 14.97 -4.02 20.82
N ARG A 110 13.76 -3.47 21.00
CA ARG A 110 13.55 -2.27 21.81
C ARG A 110 13.77 -2.60 23.30
N PRO A 111 14.56 -1.79 24.03
CA PRO A 111 14.77 -1.97 25.47
C PRO A 111 13.48 -1.87 26.31
#